data_AF-A0A2P2J014-F1
#
_entry.id   AF-A0A2P2J014-F1
#
_cell.length_a   1.000
_cell.length_b   1.000
_cell.length_c   1.000
_cell.angle_alpha   90.00
_cell.angle_beta   90.00
_cell.angle_gamma   90.00
#
_symmetry.space_group_name_H-M   'P 1'
#
loop_
_entity.id
_entity.type
_entity.pdbx_description
1 polymer ?
#
loop_
_entity_poly.entity_id
_entity_poly.type
_entity_poly.pdbx_seq_one_letter_code
_entity_poly.pdbx_strand_id
1 'polypeptide(L)' 'MKIERIAGSSYYFLLHLCTQAGTYIKEFVHGDLGRTNPSFGSILGCRAEILQLDVTSVKMDCFLSE' A
#
# COMPACT_ATOMS: atom_id res chain seq x y z
N MET A 1 1.89 -8.86 1.21
CA MET A 1 2.65 -7.60 1.36
C MET A 1 4.13 -7.96 1.31
N LYS A 2 4.94 -7.21 0.54
CA LYS A 2 6.39 -7.39 0.45
C LYS A 2 7.06 -6.02 0.49
N ILE A 3 8.23 -5.92 1.12
CA ILE A 3 9.05 -4.70 1.18
C ILE A 3 10.36 -4.93 0.44
N GLU A 4 10.76 -3.97 -0.39
CA GLU A 4 12.09 -3.94 -1.02
C GLU A 4 12.84 -2.69 -0.57
N ARG A 5 14.08 -2.87 -0.09
CA ARG A 5 14.91 -1.77 0.37
C ARG A 5 15.55 -1.06 -0.81
N ILE A 6 15.63 0.27 -0.73
CA ILE A 6 16.37 1.08 -1.70
C ILE A 6 17.80 1.24 -1.21
N ALA A 7 18.77 0.77 -2.00
CA ALA A 7 20.18 0.90 -1.66
C ALA A 7 20.58 2.38 -1.50
N GLY A 8 21.31 2.70 -0.43
CA GLY A 8 21.73 4.07 -0.14
C GLY A 8 20.65 4.96 0.49
N SER A 9 19.46 4.44 0.81
CA SER A 9 18.45 5.17 1.59
C SER A 9 18.04 4.41 2.84
N SER A 10 18.00 5.13 3.97
CA SER A 10 17.50 4.62 5.26
C SER A 10 16.00 4.88 5.47
N TYR A 11 15.39 5.73 4.64
CA TYR A 11 14.02 6.24 4.85
C TYR A 11 13.06 5.91 3.69
N TYR A 12 13.55 5.29 2.61
CA TYR A 12 12.75 4.91 1.46
C TYR A 12 12.79 3.39 1.22
N PHE A 13 11.65 2.85 0.83
CA PHE A 13 11.47 1.45 0.45
C PHE A 13 10.33 1.35 -0.55
N LEU A 14 10.26 0.24 -1.29
CA LEU A 14 9.10 -0.10 -2.11
C LEU A 14 8.18 -1.04 -1.33
N LEU A 15 6.89 -0.76 -1.36
CA LEU A 15 5.85 -1.55 -0.73
C LEU A 15 4.97 -2.21 -1.80
N HIS A 16 5.05 -3.54 -1.92
CA HIS A 16 4.20 -4.30 -2.83
C HIS A 16 2.99 -4.84 -2.08
N LEU A 17 1.80 -4.45 -2.54
CA LEU A 17 0.51 -4.81 -1.96
C LEU A 17 -0.37 -5.51 -2.99
N CYS A 18 -1.13 -6.50 -2.52
CA CYS A 18 -2.32 -6.99 -3.19
C CYS A 18 -3.47 -6.66 -2.25
N THR A 19 -4.43 -5.88 -2.71
CA THR A 19 -5.54 -5.39 -1.89
C THR A 19 -6.86 -5.87 -2.46
N GLN A 20 -7.93 -5.75 -1.67
CA GLN A 20 -9.29 -5.92 -2.17
C GLN A 20 -9.68 -4.74 -3.07
N ALA A 21 -10.68 -4.96 -3.93
CA ALA A 21 -11.25 -3.91 -4.77
C ALA A 21 -11.74 -2.72 -3.92
N GLY A 22 -11.54 -1.50 -4.42
CA GLY A 22 -11.95 -0.27 -3.74
C GLY A 22 -11.04 0.17 -2.59
N THR A 23 -9.91 -0.51 -2.34
CA THR A 23 -8.96 -0.08 -1.30
C THR A 23 -8.24 1.20 -1.72
N TYR A 24 -8.31 2.23 -0.88
CA TYR A 24 -7.65 3.52 -1.04
C TYR A 24 -6.20 3.43 -0.55
N ILE A 25 -5.26 3.18 -1.46
CA ILE A 25 -3.87 2.85 -1.12
C ILE A 25 -3.13 4.02 -0.48
N LYS A 26 -3.39 5.26 -0.91
CA LYS A 26 -2.68 6.43 -0.35
C LYS A 26 -3.06 6.60 1.11
N GLU A 27 -4.34 6.55 1.40
CA GLU A 27 -4.97 6.69 2.71
C GLU A 27 -4.56 5.55 3.62
N PHE A 28 -4.44 4.33 3.10
CA PHE A 28 -3.84 3.22 3.85
C PHE A 28 -2.39 3.52 4.26
N VAL A 29 -1.59 4.18 3.42
CA VAL A 29 -0.19 4.52 3.77
C VAL A 29 -0.12 5.60 4.85
N HIS A 30 -0.72 6.78 4.61
CA HIS A 30 -0.56 7.96 5.47
C HIS A 30 -1.63 8.10 6.57
N GLY A 31 -2.67 7.27 6.53
CA GLY A 31 -3.70 7.16 7.57
C GLY A 31 -4.84 8.18 7.48
N ASP A 32 -4.87 9.03 6.46
CA ASP A 32 -5.90 10.07 6.25
C ASP A 32 -6.28 10.82 7.55
N LEU A 33 -5.27 11.40 8.22
CA LEU A 33 -5.42 12.10 9.51
C LEU A 33 -6.09 11.25 10.60
N GLY A 34 -5.86 9.94 10.58
CA GLY A 34 -6.42 8.98 11.54
C GLY A 34 -7.77 8.38 11.13
N ARG A 35 -8.33 8.75 9.97
CA ARG A 35 -9.58 8.17 9.46
C ARG A 35 -9.42 6.74 8.95
N THR A 36 -8.20 6.37 8.53
CA THR A 36 -7.88 5.00 8.09
C THR A 36 -7.07 4.29 9.17
N ASN A 37 -7.62 3.22 9.75
CA ASN A 37 -6.99 2.47 10.85
C ASN A 37 -7.24 0.95 10.72
N PRO A 38 -6.20 0.10 10.79
CA PRO A 38 -4.79 0.48 10.85
C PRO A 38 -4.32 1.08 9.51
N SER A 39 -3.45 2.09 9.60
CA SER A 39 -2.66 2.59 8.47
C SER A 39 -1.25 2.00 8.51
N PHE A 40 -0.54 2.05 7.40
CA PHE A 40 0.84 1.58 7.35
C PHE A 40 1.76 2.39 8.29
N GLY A 41 1.57 3.71 8.34
CA GLY A 41 2.26 4.57 9.31
C GLY A 41 1.97 4.16 10.77
N SER A 42 0.71 3.91 11.12
CA SER A 42 0.36 3.47 12.47
C SER A 42 0.93 2.08 12.80
N ILE A 43 1.03 1.19 11.81
CA ILE A 43 1.67 -0.13 11.96
C ILE A 43 3.17 0.02 12.25
N LEU A 44 3.86 0.94 11.57
CA LEU A 44 5.28 1.19 11.79
C LEU A 44 5.59 2.08 13.01
N GLY A 45 4.57 2.71 13.60
CA GLY A 45 4.74 3.69 14.68
C GLY A 45 5.45 4.97 14.22
N CYS A 46 5.38 5.31 12.94
CA CYS A 46 5.99 6.50 12.38
C CYS A 46 5.11 7.16 11.30
N ARG A 47 5.44 8.39 10.93
CA ARG A 47 4.79 9.04 9.78
C ARG A 47 5.30 8.38 8.49
N ALA A 48 4.38 7.82 7.72
CA ALA A 48 4.65 7.27 6.40
C ALA A 48 3.93 8.13 5.34
N GLU A 49 4.63 8.45 4.25
CA GLU A 49 4.11 9.24 3.14
C GLU A 49 4.32 8.47 1.83
N ILE A 50 3.40 8.64 0.88
CA ILE A 50 3.50 8.00 -0.43
C ILE A 50 4.10 8.97 -1.43
N LEU A 51 5.23 8.60 -2.03
CA LEU A 51 5.88 9.41 -3.07
C LEU A 51 5.38 9.05 -4.47
N GLN A 52 5.17 7.75 -4.72
CA GLN A 52 4.74 7.20 -6.01
C GLN A 52 3.81 6.01 -5.76
N LEU A 53 2.88 5.77 -6.70
CA LEU A 53 1.93 4.68 -6.65
C LEU A 53 1.67 4.15 -8.06
N ASP A 54 1.96 2.87 -8.27
CA ASP A 54 1.72 2.18 -9.54
C ASP A 54 0.80 0.98 -9.33
N VAL A 55 -0.15 0.78 -10.26
CA VAL A 55 -0.94 -0.45 -10.33
C VAL A 55 -0.17 -1.46 -11.18
N THR A 56 0.32 -2.52 -10.54
CA THR A 56 1.14 -3.55 -11.21
C THR A 56 0.32 -4.65 -11.85
N SER A 57 -0.89 -4.92 -11.34
CA SER A 57 -1.80 -5.94 -11.84
C SER A 57 -3.22 -5.67 -11.37
N VAL A 58 -4.22 -5.99 -12.21
CA VAL A 58 -5.63 -6.00 -11.84
C VAL A 58 -6.14 -7.43 -11.97
N LYS A 59 -6.45 -8.06 -10.83
CA LYS A 59 -7.02 -9.40 -10.81
C LYS A 59 -8.51 -9.31 -11.08
N MET A 60 -8.93 -9.80 -12.23
CA MET A 60 -10.34 -10.02 -12.53
C MET A 60 -10.62 -11.49 -12.34
N ASP A 61 -11.41 -11.84 -11.33
CA ASP A 61 -12.05 -13.15 -11.28
C ASP A 61 -13.17 -13.10 -12.33
N CYS A 62 -12.82 -13.35 -13.59
CA CYS A 62 -13.83 -13.55 -14.62
C CYS A 62 -14.62 -14.79 -14.23
N PHE A 63 -15.93 -14.64 -14.02
CA PHE A 63 -16.85 -15.75 -13.92
C PHE A 63 -16.74 -16.58 -15.21
N LEU A 64 -15.92 -17.64 -15.19
CA LEU A 64 -16.14 -18.76 -16.08
C LEU A 64 -17.38 -19.45 -15.53
N SER A 65 -18.54 -18.99 -15.95
CA SER A 65 -19.77 -19.77 -15.88
C SER A 65 -19.56 -21.02 -16.73
N GLU A 66 -19.77 -22.18 -16.12
CA GLU A 66 -20.03 -23.44 -16.84
C GLU A 66 -21.16 -23.25 -17.89
#